data_AF-A0A5D2UPE3-F1
#
_entry.id   AF-A0A5D2UPE3-F1
#
_cell.length_a   1.000
_cell.length_b   1.000
_cell.length_c   1.000
_cell.angle_alpha   90.00
_cell.angle_beta   90.00
_cell.angle_gamma   90.00
#
_symmetry.space_group_name_H-M   'P 1'
#
loop_
_entity.id
_entity.type
_entity.pdbx_description
1 polymer ?
#
loop_
_entity_poly.entity_id
_entity_poly.type
_entity_poly.pdbx_seq_one_letter_code
_entity_poly.pdbx_strand_id
1 'polypeptide(L)'
;MPTYKLRGIDVDFPFEAYDCQLVYMEKVIEALQKRCNALLESPTGTGKTLCLLCATLAWRKSLGGFSTGSSQRKSEFHGSQSDVGSSESQSSNHPTIVYTSRTHSQLRQVVQELRRSNYRSWLIVSLHMI
;
A
#
# COMPACT_ATOMS: atom_id res chain seq x y z
N MET A 1 -13.19 -3.71 -9.23
CA MET A 1 -12.51 -2.88 -8.21
C MET A 1 -12.17 -1.56 -8.88
N PRO A 2 -12.85 -0.45 -8.54
CA PRO A 2 -12.48 0.86 -9.05
C PRO A 2 -11.06 1.25 -8.56
N THR A 3 -10.36 2.00 -9.40
CA THR A 3 -9.04 2.56 -9.09
C THR A 3 -9.16 4.07 -9.00
N TYR A 4 -8.63 4.64 -7.92
CA TYR A 4 -8.67 6.07 -7.64
C TYR A 4 -7.26 6.63 -7.63
N LYS A 5 -7.02 7.70 -8.39
CA LYS A 5 -5.72 8.36 -8.44
C LYS A 5 -5.65 9.44 -7.36
N LEU A 6 -4.98 9.13 -6.25
CA LEU A 6 -4.88 10.01 -5.08
C LEU A 6 -3.42 10.42 -4.86
N ARG A 7 -3.13 11.73 -4.93
CA ARG A 7 -1.77 12.31 -4.78
C ARG A 7 -0.69 11.60 -5.62
N GLY A 8 -1.04 11.23 -6.85
CA GLY A 8 -0.15 10.56 -7.80
C GLY A 8 -0.02 9.05 -7.61
N ILE A 9 -0.85 8.44 -6.77
CA ILE A 9 -0.83 7.01 -6.45
C ILE A 9 -2.16 6.38 -6.84
N ASP A 10 -2.10 5.24 -7.54
CA ASP A 10 -3.28 4.48 -7.93
C ASP A 10 -3.71 3.54 -6.78
N VAL A 11 -4.89 3.82 -6.22
CA VAL A 11 -5.49 3.08 -5.10
C VAL A 11 -6.63 2.22 -5.61
N ASP A 12 -6.47 0.90 -5.53
CA ASP A 12 -7.51 -0.07 -5.85
C ASP A 12 -8.42 -0.25 -4.63
N PHE A 13 -9.73 -0.08 -4.83
CA PHE A 13 -10.72 -0.23 -3.76
C PHE A 13 -11.72 -1.35 -4.10
N PRO A 14 -12.15 -2.17 -3.12
CA PRO A 14 -12.98 -3.35 -3.43
C PRO A 14 -14.42 -3.01 -3.85
N PHE A 15 -14.90 -1.81 -3.55
CA PHE A 15 -16.23 -1.29 -3.91
C PHE A 15 -16.13 0.18 -4.32
N GLU A 16 -17.24 0.80 -4.73
CA GLU A 16 -17.26 2.24 -5.01
C GLU A 16 -17.05 3.04 -3.74
N ALA A 17 -15.97 3.83 -3.70
CA ALA A 17 -15.60 4.61 -2.54
C ALA A 17 -16.53 5.82 -2.38
N TYR A 18 -17.00 6.05 -1.15
CA TYR A 18 -17.68 7.29 -0.77
C TYR A 18 -16.69 8.45 -0.72
N ASP A 19 -17.18 9.69 -0.87
CA ASP A 19 -16.34 10.90 -0.83
C ASP A 19 -15.51 10.99 0.46
N CYS A 20 -16.12 10.67 1.60
CA CYS A 20 -15.43 10.67 2.89
C CYS A 20 -14.28 9.64 2.96
N GLN A 21 -14.40 8.52 2.25
CA GLN A 21 -13.36 7.51 2.15
C GLN A 21 -12.21 8.00 1.25
N LEU A 22 -12.52 8.68 0.15
CA LEU A 22 -11.52 9.29 -0.73
C LEU A 22 -10.68 10.33 0.02
N VAL A 23 -11.35 11.24 0.76
CA VAL A 23 -10.67 12.24 1.61
C VAL A 23 -9.80 11.55 2.67
N TYR A 24 -10.32 10.52 3.33
CA TYR A 24 -9.55 9.78 4.33
C TYR A 24 -8.30 9.12 3.71
N MET A 25 -8.44 8.44 2.57
CA MET A 25 -7.32 7.80 1.87
C MET A 25 -6.28 8.83 1.39
N GLU A 26 -6.73 9.99 0.89
CA GLU A 26 -5.85 11.09 0.51
C GLU A 26 -5.02 11.60 1.69
N LYS A 27 -5.63 11.76 2.87
CA LYS A 27 -4.93 12.18 4.10
C LYS A 27 -3.94 11.14 4.62
N VAL A 28 -4.25 9.85 4.46
CA VAL A 28 -3.29 8.77 4.75
C VAL A 28 -2.06 8.90 3.84
N ILE A 29 -2.27 9.02 2.53
CA ILE A 29 -1.17 9.14 1.55
C ILE A 29 -0.35 10.41 1.79
N GLU A 30 -1.02 11.51 2.12
CA GLU A 30 -0.37 12.77 2.50
C GLU A 30 0.61 12.59 3.65
N ALA A 31 0.17 11.97 4.75
CA ALA A 31 1.00 11.75 5.93
C ALA A 31 2.20 10.85 5.62
N LEU A 32 1.99 9.79 4.82
CA LEU A 32 3.04 8.87 4.40
C LEU A 32 4.09 9.57 3.50
N GLN A 33 3.67 10.38 2.54
CA GLN A 33 4.56 11.17 1.68
C GLN A 33 5.35 12.22 2.49
N LYS A 34 4.70 12.87 3.45
CA LYS A 34 5.31 13.88 4.34
C LYS A 34 6.15 13.29 5.48
N ARG A 35 6.15 11.96 5.65
CA ARG A 35 6.87 11.27 6.73
C ARG A 35 6.47 11.79 8.12
N CYS A 36 5.18 12.07 8.33
CA CYS A 36 4.67 12.61 9.59
C CYS A 36 3.58 11.71 10.19
N ASN A 37 3.34 11.88 11.50
CA ASN A 37 2.24 11.23 12.18
C ASN A 37 0.92 11.93 11.83
N ALA A 38 -0.16 11.15 11.72
CA ALA A 38 -1.49 11.68 11.49
C ALA A 38 -2.51 11.04 12.44
N LEU A 39 -3.37 11.88 13.02
CA LEU A 39 -4.54 11.45 13.75
C LEU A 39 -5.75 11.65 12.83
N LEU A 40 -6.34 10.54 12.37
CA LEU A 40 -7.42 10.58 11.38
C LEU A 40 -8.71 10.06 11.99
N GLU A 41 -9.73 10.89 11.99
CA GLU A 41 -11.08 10.51 12.39
C GLU A 41 -12.00 10.41 11.17
N SER A 42 -12.98 9.52 11.26
CA SER A 42 -14.04 9.35 10.26
C SER A 42 -15.29 8.81 10.96
N PRO A 43 -16.48 8.88 10.33
CA PRO A 43 -17.69 8.31 10.92
C PRO A 43 -17.58 6.79 11.08
N THR A 44 -18.25 6.21 12.08
CA THR A 44 -18.31 4.76 12.25
C THR A 44 -19.06 4.10 11.08
N GLY A 45 -18.75 2.83 10.79
CA GLY A 45 -19.40 2.09 9.70
C GLY A 45 -18.91 2.41 8.28
N THR A 46 -17.99 3.36 8.09
CA THR A 46 -17.49 3.79 6.77
C THR A 46 -16.27 3.01 6.27
N GLY A 47 -15.96 1.84 6.85
CA GLY A 47 -14.85 1.01 6.37
C GLY A 47 -13.45 1.60 6.59
N LYS A 48 -13.25 2.41 7.65
CA LYS A 48 -11.97 3.08 7.98
C LYS A 48 -10.74 2.20 7.82
N THR A 49 -10.81 0.97 8.32
CA THR A 49 -9.70 0.04 8.28
C THR A 49 -9.32 -0.34 6.86
N LEU A 50 -10.32 -0.56 6.01
CA LEU A 50 -10.10 -0.89 4.62
C LEU A 50 -9.51 0.31 3.85
N CYS A 51 -10.04 1.52 4.09
CA CYS A 51 -9.45 2.75 3.53
C CYS A 51 -7.98 2.92 3.93
N LEU A 52 -7.68 2.76 5.22
CA LEU A 52 -6.32 2.84 5.75
C LEU A 52 -5.40 1.83 5.06
N LEU A 53 -5.82 0.56 4.96
CA LEU A 53 -5.01 -0.50 4.37
C LEU A 53 -4.80 -0.30 2.86
N CYS A 54 -5.86 -0.04 2.10
CA CYS A 54 -5.76 0.18 0.65
C CYS A 54 -4.84 1.37 0.34
N ALA A 55 -5.01 2.50 1.01
CA ALA A 55 -4.17 3.67 0.82
C ALA A 55 -2.69 3.40 1.17
N THR A 56 -2.44 2.73 2.30
CA THR A 56 -1.07 2.43 2.75
C THR A 56 -0.37 1.42 1.83
N LEU A 57 -1.09 0.38 1.38
CA LEU A 57 -0.55 -0.64 0.48
C LEU A 57 -0.33 -0.09 -0.93
N ALA A 58 -1.24 0.75 -1.44
CA ALA A 58 -1.07 1.46 -2.71
C ALA A 58 0.16 2.37 -2.68
N TRP A 59 0.32 3.14 -1.58
CA TRP A 59 1.50 3.98 -1.40
C TRP A 59 2.79 3.15 -1.39
N ARG A 60 2.81 2.07 -0.62
CA ARG A 60 3.97 1.18 -0.57
C ARG A 60 4.28 0.51 -1.92
N LYS A 61 3.26 0.22 -2.74
CA LYS A 61 3.41 -0.26 -4.13
C LYS A 61 4.01 0.78 -5.06
N SER A 62 3.71 2.06 -4.87
CA SER A 62 4.29 3.13 -5.68
C SER A 62 5.80 3.31 -5.49
N LEU A 63 6.35 2.86 -4.35
CA LEU A 63 7.79 2.96 -4.05
C LEU A 63 8.65 1.91 -4.76
N GLY A 64 8.04 0.91 -5.39
CA GLY A 64 8.74 -0.21 -6.04
C GLY A 64 8.12 -1.57 -5.72
N GLY A 65 8.49 -2.59 -6.50
CA GLY A 65 8.07 -3.97 -6.23
C GLY A 65 8.65 -4.47 -4.91
N PHE A 66 7.87 -5.22 -4.13
CA PHE A 66 8.45 -6.08 -3.09
C PHE A 66 9.46 -7.00 -3.78
N SER A 67 10.69 -7.04 -3.30
CA SER A 67 11.73 -7.97 -3.77
C SER A 67 11.36 -9.42 -3.40
N THR A 68 10.26 -9.96 -3.92
CA THR A 68 10.04 -11.40 -4.01
C THR A 68 10.85 -11.87 -5.20
N GLY A 69 11.98 -12.53 -4.95
CA GLY A 69 12.81 -13.13 -5.99
C GLY A 69 11.97 -13.97 -6.95
N SER A 70 11.61 -13.39 -8.08
CA SER A 70 11.10 -14.07 -9.25
C SER A 70 11.39 -13.18 -10.45
N SER A 71 12.38 -13.63 -11.20
CA SER A 71 12.73 -13.13 -12.52
C SER A 71 11.48 -12.98 -13.38
N GLN A 72 11.15 -11.76 -13.81
CA GLN A 72 10.27 -11.56 -14.94
C GLN A 72 11.01 -10.77 -16.00
N ARG A 73 11.38 -11.50 -17.06
CA ARG A 73 12.02 -11.00 -18.27
C ARG A 73 11.18 -9.85 -18.83
N LYS A 74 11.74 -8.65 -18.86
CA LYS A 74 11.24 -7.57 -19.69
C LYS A 74 11.66 -7.87 -21.13
N SER A 75 10.76 -8.52 -21.88
CA SER A 75 10.80 -8.51 -23.33
C SER A 75 10.32 -7.15 -23.79
N GLU A 76 11.23 -6.26 -24.15
CA GLU A 76 10.96 -5.22 -25.13
C GLU A 76 12.28 -4.83 -25.81
N PHE A 77 12.28 -5.11 -27.10
CA PHE A 77 13.33 -4.88 -28.09
C PHE A 77 13.41 -3.39 -28.43
N HIS A 78 14.56 -2.76 -28.16
CA HIS A 78 15.20 -1.77 -29.03
C HIS A 78 16.64 -1.53 -28.55
N GLY A 79 17.61 -1.82 -29.41
CA GLY A 79 19.04 -1.72 -29.10
C GLY A 79 19.60 -0.31 -29.25
N SER A 80 20.58 0.03 -28.40
CA SER A 80 21.98 0.33 -28.80
C SER A 80 22.78 0.77 -27.56
N GLN A 81 24.05 0.35 -27.53
CA GLN A 81 25.02 0.44 -26.43
C GLN A 81 25.55 1.86 -26.18
N SER A 82 25.85 2.17 -24.91
CA SER A 82 27.18 2.69 -24.49
C SER A 82 27.30 2.86 -22.97
N ASP A 83 28.35 2.26 -22.43
CA ASP A 83 29.27 2.76 -21.40
C ASP A 83 28.96 2.85 -19.88
N VAL A 84 29.74 2.01 -19.16
CA VAL A 84 30.52 2.15 -17.91
C VAL A 84 29.86 2.69 -16.62
N GLY A 85 29.83 1.81 -15.61
CA GLY A 85 30.04 2.11 -14.18
C GLY A 85 28.86 2.79 -13.47
N SER A 86 28.14 2.14 -12.56
CA SER A 86 28.69 1.68 -11.28
C SER A 86 27.66 0.80 -10.57
N SER A 87 28.12 -0.35 -10.11
CA SER A 87 27.35 -1.30 -9.30
C SER A 87 27.18 -0.75 -7.87
N GLU A 88 26.20 0.13 -7.66
CA GLU A 88 25.63 0.32 -6.33
C GLU A 88 24.41 -0.58 -6.20
N SER A 89 24.59 -1.71 -5.52
CA SER A 89 23.52 -2.50 -4.95
C SER A 89 22.82 -1.67 -3.86
N GLN A 90 21.96 -0.73 -4.28
CA GLN A 90 21.06 -0.03 -3.39
C GLN A 90 20.06 -1.07 -2.86
N SER A 91 20.31 -1.58 -1.65
CA SER A 91 19.34 -2.37 -0.91
C SER A 91 18.03 -1.59 -0.91
N SER A 92 17.02 -2.08 -1.63
CA SER A 92 15.75 -1.40 -1.76
C SER A 92 15.00 -1.52 -0.43
N ASN A 93 15.38 -0.65 0.52
CA ASN A 93 14.85 -0.58 1.87
C ASN A 93 13.45 0.05 1.82
N HIS A 94 12.49 -0.72 1.32
CA HIS A 94 11.09 -0.33 1.34
C HIS A 94 10.55 -0.38 2.77
N PRO A 95 9.74 0.60 3.19
CA PRO A 95 9.20 0.62 4.54
C PRO A 95 8.27 -0.57 4.80
N THR A 96 8.50 -1.26 5.92
CA THR A 96 7.60 -2.29 6.44
C THR A 96 6.35 -1.64 7.04
N ILE A 97 5.17 -2.17 6.70
CA ILE A 97 3.90 -1.71 7.26
C ILE A 97 3.60 -2.57 8.48
N VAL A 98 3.38 -1.93 9.63
CA VAL A 98 2.97 -2.61 10.87
C VAL A 98 1.56 -2.14 11.19
N TYR A 99 0.64 -3.09 11.34
CA TYR A 99 -0.73 -2.81 11.77
C TYR A 99 -0.94 -3.38 13.17
N THR A 100 -1.40 -2.54 14.09
CA THR A 100 -1.60 -2.88 15.48
C THR A 100 -3.10 -2.84 15.82
N SER A 101 -3.55 -3.80 16.63
CA SER A 101 -4.95 -3.96 17.01
C SER A 101 -5.07 -4.33 18.48
N ARG A 102 -6.11 -3.85 19.15
CA ARG A 102 -6.38 -4.15 20.58
C ARG A 102 -6.96 -5.53 20.81
N THR A 103 -7.58 -6.14 19.79
CA THR A 103 -8.19 -7.47 19.93
C THR A 103 -7.88 -8.37 18.74
N HIS A 104 -7.85 -9.68 19.00
CA HIS A 104 -7.68 -10.71 17.99
C HIS A 104 -8.85 -10.75 16.99
N SER A 105 -10.08 -10.53 17.46
CA SER A 105 -11.28 -10.49 16.61
C SER A 105 -11.22 -9.33 15.60
N GLN A 106 -10.77 -8.15 16.03
CA GLN A 106 -10.53 -7.02 15.12
C GLN A 106 -9.48 -7.38 14.06
N LEU A 107 -8.34 -7.94 14.47
CA LEU A 107 -7.28 -8.34 13.55
C LEU A 107 -7.77 -9.38 12.53
N ARG A 108 -8.54 -10.38 12.98
CA ARG A 108 -9.12 -11.41 12.10
C ARG A 108 -10.06 -10.80 11.07
N GLN A 109 -10.92 -9.87 11.49
CA GLN A 109 -11.83 -9.16 10.60
C GLN A 109 -11.05 -8.34 9.56
N VAL A 110 -9.99 -7.65 9.99
CA VAL A 110 -9.11 -6.89 9.10
C VAL A 110 -8.41 -7.77 8.07
N VAL A 111 -7.88 -8.92 8.49
CA VAL A 111 -7.26 -9.89 7.56
C VAL A 111 -8.28 -10.41 6.55
N GLN A 112 -9.51 -10.68 6.97
CA GLN A 112 -10.57 -11.15 6.09
C GLN A 112 -10.98 -10.08 5.07
N GLU A 113 -11.09 -8.82 5.48
CA GLU A 113 -11.36 -7.68 4.61
C GLU A 113 -10.19 -7.39 3.66
N LEU A 114 -8.95 -7.47 4.14
CA LEU A 114 -7.77 -7.27 3.29
C LEU A 114 -7.65 -8.39 2.25
N ARG A 115 -8.00 -9.63 2.61
CA ARG A 115 -8.15 -10.70 1.63
C ARG A 115 -9.17 -10.31 0.56
N ARG A 116 -10.25 -9.59 0.83
CA ARG A 116 -11.19 -9.18 -0.24
C ARG A 116 -10.60 -8.19 -1.26
N SER A 117 -9.45 -7.59 -1.00
CA SER A 117 -8.76 -6.67 -1.91
C SER A 117 -7.72 -7.35 -2.82
N ASN A 118 -7.32 -6.68 -3.90
CA ASN A 118 -6.21 -7.09 -4.78
C ASN A 118 -4.82 -7.01 -4.11
N TYR A 119 -4.73 -6.56 -2.86
CA TYR A 119 -3.47 -6.47 -2.12
C TYR A 119 -3.07 -7.79 -1.41
N ARG A 120 -3.75 -8.91 -1.69
CA ARG A 120 -3.50 -10.24 -1.07
C ARG A 120 -2.04 -10.68 -1.11
N SER A 121 -1.33 -10.48 -2.22
CA SER A 121 0.06 -10.92 -2.39
C SER A 121 1.10 -9.97 -1.77
N TRP A 122 0.65 -8.83 -1.23
CA TRP A 122 1.50 -7.73 -0.73
C TRP A 122 1.63 -7.73 0.81
N LEU A 123 1.27 -8.84 1.47
CA LEU A 123 1.19 -8.98 2.92
C LEU A 123 2.54 -9.37 3.57
N ILE A 124 3.45 -8.40 3.71
CA ILE A 124 4.37 -8.38 4.87
C ILE A 124 3.85 -7.32 5.84
N VAL A 125 2.62 -7.50 6.33
CA VAL A 125 2.07 -6.70 7.42
C VAL A 125 2.26 -7.52 8.69
N SER A 126 3.22 -7.13 9.53
CA SER A 126 3.40 -7.76 10.84
C SER A 126 2.27 -7.28 11.75
N LEU A 127 1.27 -8.15 11.93
CA LEU A 127 0.11 -7.86 12.75
C LEU A 127 0.45 -8.14 14.21
N HIS A 128 0.43 -7.10 15.05
CA HIS A 128 0.73 -7.21 16.48
C HIS A 128 -0.51 -6.88 17.32
N MET A 129 -0.71 -7.67 18.38
CA MET A 129 -1.66 -7.38 19.44
C MET A 129 -0.91 -6.65 20.57
N ILE A 130 -1.41 -5.50 20.99
CA ILE A 130 -0.91 -4.69 22.12
C ILE A 130 -2.01 -4.70 23.18
#